data_AF-A0A7J8VZP0-F1
#
_entry.id   AF-A0A7J8VZP0-F1
#
_cell.length_a   1.000
_cell.length_b   1.000
_cell.length_c   1.000
_cell.angle_alpha   90.00
_cell.angle_beta   90.00
_cell.angle_gamma   90.00
#
_symmetry.space_group_name_H-M   'P 1'
#
loop_
_entity.id
_entity.type
_entity.pdbx_description
1 polymer ?
#
loop_
_entity_poly.entity_id
_entity_poly.type
_entity_poly.pdbx_seq_one_letter_code
_entity_poly.pdbx_strand_id
1 'polypeptide(L)'
;MKILVVSPMKTPKYNRWWSKRVNNNIPGPREDCLRSIEEHLHVVPSELKIIKQDFEKRSSELGKRIEQLEEEKMRLGLDVDIHKLEAEKFKKGKNKAEQDLDKINEEKTRVDQWEKKFEDARARGNALERSLLEYRNEKAGLKARVAELEKSLHLYCSRKSTIELRASLSKIEELEGKIGELEDALQSSELRVKLLERSNEQWQEQFHHSQSQIRERDYIMGEAETQVREVADHQQTLAVYADILSLKFGSESSRGQDLAWLLRKVKALGIKAKPYI
;
A
#
# COMPACT_ATOMS: atom_id res chain seq x y z
N MET A 1 -43.10 -26.09 -118.67
CA MET A 1 -43.47 -27.53 -118.55
C MET A 1 -44.94 -27.59 -118.15
N LYS A 2 -45.83 -28.01 -119.07
CA LYS A 2 -46.57 -29.28 -119.10
C LYS A 2 -47.51 -29.49 -117.88
N ILE A 3 -48.80 -29.88 -117.94
CA ILE A 3 -49.89 -29.99 -118.94
C ILE A 3 -51.07 -30.71 -118.20
N LEU A 4 -52.33 -30.26 -118.44
CA LEU A 4 -53.65 -30.98 -118.40
C LEU A 4 -54.17 -31.63 -117.08
N VAL A 5 -55.47 -31.75 -116.76
CA VAL A 5 -56.68 -32.31 -117.46
C VAL A 5 -57.94 -31.81 -116.68
N VAL A 6 -58.97 -31.13 -117.24
CA VAL A 6 -60.21 -31.61 -117.97
C VAL A 6 -61.22 -32.33 -117.03
N SER A 7 -62.56 -32.14 -116.98
CA SER A 7 -63.60 -31.24 -117.57
C SER A 7 -64.95 -31.48 -116.80
N PRO A 8 -66.18 -31.50 -117.39
CA PRO A 8 -67.20 -30.42 -117.38
C PRO A 8 -68.63 -30.87 -116.95
N MET A 9 -69.62 -29.96 -116.88
CA MET A 9 -71.01 -30.30 -117.29
C MET A 9 -71.90 -29.07 -117.55
N LYS A 10 -72.44 -28.99 -118.78
CA LYS A 10 -73.53 -28.10 -119.22
C LYS A 10 -74.84 -28.87 -119.20
N THR A 11 -75.96 -28.20 -118.92
CA THR A 11 -77.27 -28.59 -119.48
C THR A 11 -78.03 -27.40 -120.07
N PRO A 12 -78.80 -27.60 -121.15
CA PRO A 12 -79.24 -26.56 -122.10
C PRO A 12 -80.77 -26.33 -122.09
N LYS A 13 -81.21 -25.30 -122.83
CA LYS A 13 -82.59 -24.96 -123.26
C LYS A 13 -83.35 -23.91 -122.43
N TYR A 14 -83.28 -22.66 -122.89
CA TYR A 14 -84.50 -21.84 -123.04
C TYR A 14 -84.37 -20.78 -124.16
N ASN A 15 -83.72 -21.13 -125.27
CA ASN A 15 -83.77 -20.37 -126.54
C ASN A 15 -85.06 -20.68 -127.33
N ARG A 16 -86.22 -20.68 -126.66
CA ARG A 16 -87.51 -21.07 -127.25
C ARG A 16 -88.69 -20.20 -126.85
N TRP A 17 -88.45 -18.94 -126.46
CA TRP A 17 -89.52 -18.03 -126.00
C TRP A 17 -89.52 -16.64 -126.65
N TRP A 18 -88.81 -16.49 -127.77
CA TRP A 18 -88.56 -15.19 -128.44
C TRP A 18 -89.21 -15.06 -129.84
N SER A 19 -90.42 -15.59 -130.07
CA SER A 19 -91.08 -15.38 -131.37
C SER A 19 -92.61 -15.32 -131.28
N LYS A 20 -93.15 -14.18 -131.78
CA LYS A 20 -94.57 -13.76 -131.97
C LYS A 20 -95.18 -13.06 -130.75
N ARG A 21 -95.56 -11.77 -130.78
CA ARG A 21 -96.40 -10.98 -131.73
C ARG A 21 -96.04 -9.47 -131.58
N VAL A 22 -95.93 -8.58 -132.58
CA VAL A 22 -96.80 -8.05 -133.69
C VAL A 22 -97.87 -7.01 -133.25
N ASN A 23 -97.72 -5.77 -133.79
CA ASN A 23 -98.67 -4.65 -134.07
C ASN A 23 -99.34 -3.86 -132.90
N ASN A 24 -99.66 -2.55 -132.95
CA ASN A 24 -99.82 -1.56 -134.03
C ASN A 24 -100.06 -0.10 -133.47
N ASN A 25 -99.90 0.94 -134.32
CA ASN A 25 -100.47 2.33 -134.30
C ASN A 25 -99.69 3.45 -133.53
N ILE A 26 -98.96 4.42 -134.16
CA ILE A 26 -99.37 5.64 -134.97
C ILE A 26 -99.95 6.77 -134.07
N PRO A 27 -99.70 8.11 -134.24
CA PRO A 27 -98.73 8.91 -135.05
C PRO A 27 -98.18 10.23 -134.37
N GLY A 28 -97.30 11.00 -135.05
CA GLY A 28 -97.13 12.48 -134.88
C GLY A 28 -98.13 13.28 -135.77
N PRO A 29 -98.05 14.61 -136.05
CA PRO A 29 -97.04 15.67 -135.77
C PRO A 29 -97.62 17.10 -135.44
N ARG A 30 -96.80 18.17 -135.60
CA ARG A 30 -97.05 19.65 -135.61
C ARG A 30 -96.87 20.36 -134.25
N GLU A 31 -95.78 21.07 -133.92
CA GLU A 31 -94.96 22.13 -134.57
C GLU A 31 -95.49 23.56 -134.29
N ASP A 32 -95.48 23.90 -133.01
CA ASP A 32 -95.48 25.25 -132.40
C ASP A 32 -94.90 25.13 -130.97
N CYS A 33 -94.14 26.14 -130.50
CA CYS A 33 -93.45 26.26 -129.19
C CYS A 33 -92.04 25.64 -129.05
N LEU A 34 -91.00 26.34 -129.53
CA LEU A 34 -89.60 26.04 -129.21
C LEU A 34 -89.17 26.69 -127.88
N ARG A 35 -89.38 25.96 -126.77
CA ARG A 35 -88.74 26.19 -125.47
C ARG A 35 -87.72 25.06 -125.27
N SER A 36 -86.44 25.42 -125.26
CA SER A 36 -85.29 24.51 -125.34
C SER A 36 -85.24 23.51 -124.18
N ILE A 37 -85.32 22.24 -124.56
CA ILE A 37 -85.26 21.03 -123.71
C ILE A 37 -83.80 20.77 -123.33
N GLU A 38 -83.19 21.68 -122.57
CA GLU A 38 -81.85 21.50 -121.97
C GLU A 38 -81.88 21.61 -120.44
N GLU A 39 -83.07 21.85 -119.86
CA GLU A 39 -83.27 22.10 -118.42
C GLU A 39 -84.22 21.08 -117.76
N HIS A 40 -84.28 19.85 -118.31
CA HIS A 40 -85.08 18.74 -117.74
C HIS A 40 -84.31 17.43 -117.57
N LEU A 41 -82.98 17.44 -117.77
CA LEU A 41 -82.11 16.41 -117.19
C LEU A 41 -81.66 16.89 -115.82
N HIS A 42 -82.58 16.86 -114.85
CA HIS A 42 -82.14 16.46 -113.52
C HIS A 42 -81.50 15.09 -113.73
N VAL A 43 -80.16 15.04 -113.73
CA VAL A 43 -79.40 13.79 -113.77
C VAL A 43 -79.75 13.08 -112.48
N VAL A 44 -80.88 12.38 -112.49
CA VAL A 44 -81.24 11.39 -111.49
C VAL A 44 -80.09 10.39 -111.56
N PRO A 45 -79.27 10.29 -110.52
CA PRO A 45 -78.16 9.35 -110.53
C PRO A 45 -78.75 7.95 -110.71
N SER A 46 -78.25 7.18 -111.67
CA SER A 46 -78.62 5.78 -111.84
C SER A 46 -78.43 5.04 -110.50
N GLU A 47 -79.21 4.01 -110.18
CA GLU A 47 -79.08 3.24 -108.93
C GLU A 47 -77.63 2.79 -108.66
N LEU A 48 -76.88 2.45 -109.72
CA LEU A 48 -75.45 2.14 -109.65
C LEU A 48 -74.54 3.32 -109.23
N LYS A 49 -74.90 4.56 -109.58
CA LYS A 49 -74.16 5.77 -109.20
C LYS A 49 -74.41 6.16 -107.74
N ILE A 50 -75.62 5.89 -107.22
CA ILE A 50 -75.95 6.03 -105.79
C ILE A 50 -75.17 4.99 -104.99
N ILE A 51 -75.19 3.71 -105.42
CA ILE A 51 -74.44 2.63 -104.78
C ILE A 51 -72.92 2.89 -104.79
N LYS A 52 -72.38 3.43 -105.89
CA LYS A 52 -70.95 3.77 -105.97
C LYS A 52 -70.57 4.91 -105.02
N GLN A 53 -71.36 5.98 -104.96
CA GLN A 53 -71.12 7.07 -104.00
C GLN A 53 -71.27 6.61 -102.55
N ASP A 54 -72.26 5.76 -102.25
CA ASP A 54 -72.44 5.17 -100.92
C ASP A 54 -71.26 4.27 -100.53
N PHE A 55 -70.72 3.51 -101.49
CA PHE A 55 -69.53 2.69 -101.28
C PHE A 55 -68.28 3.56 -101.04
N GLU A 56 -68.06 4.61 -101.82
CA GLU A 56 -66.96 5.57 -101.63
C GLU A 56 -67.08 6.31 -100.28
N LYS A 57 -68.30 6.68 -99.88
CA LYS A 57 -68.58 7.32 -98.59
C LYS A 57 -68.29 6.36 -97.43
N ARG A 58 -68.81 5.13 -97.47
CA ARG A 58 -68.53 4.09 -96.46
C ARG A 58 -67.05 3.72 -96.43
N SER A 59 -66.38 3.63 -97.57
CA SER A 59 -64.95 3.34 -97.64
C SER A 59 -64.10 4.47 -97.02
N SER A 60 -64.48 5.73 -97.24
CA SER A 60 -63.82 6.89 -96.61
C SER A 60 -64.07 6.93 -95.11
N GLU A 61 -65.29 6.58 -94.67
CA GLU A 61 -65.68 6.51 -93.27
C GLU A 61 -64.95 5.37 -92.53
N LEU A 62 -64.81 4.21 -93.17
CA LEU A 62 -63.98 3.10 -92.69
C LEU A 62 -62.50 3.49 -92.64
N GLY A 63 -61.98 4.19 -93.65
CA GLY A 63 -60.60 4.70 -93.65
C GLY A 63 -60.32 5.62 -92.45
N LYS A 64 -61.20 6.59 -92.19
CA LYS A 64 -61.11 7.47 -91.01
C LYS A 64 -61.18 6.69 -89.70
N ARG A 65 -61.99 5.63 -89.65
CA ARG A 65 -62.13 4.78 -88.46
C ARG A 65 -60.90 3.90 -88.23
N ILE A 66 -60.26 3.43 -89.30
CA ILE A 66 -58.97 2.73 -89.24
C ILE A 66 -57.89 3.70 -88.72
N GLU A 67 -57.81 4.91 -89.26
CA GLU A 67 -56.85 5.95 -88.82
C GLU A 67 -57.04 6.30 -87.33
N GLN A 68 -58.28 6.49 -86.88
CA GLN A 68 -58.60 6.71 -85.45
C GLN A 68 -58.16 5.52 -84.57
N LEU A 69 -58.43 4.29 -85.00
CA LEU A 69 -58.02 3.10 -84.26
C LEU A 69 -56.49 2.94 -84.23
N GLU A 70 -55.79 3.32 -85.29
CA GLU A 70 -54.32 3.33 -85.32
C GLU A 70 -53.75 4.40 -84.37
N GLU A 71 -54.33 5.60 -84.33
CA GLU A 71 -53.98 6.63 -83.36
C GLU A 71 -54.24 6.21 -81.91
N GLU A 72 -55.42 5.63 -81.63
CA GLU A 72 -55.74 5.10 -80.29
C GLU A 72 -54.79 3.99 -79.89
N LYS A 73 -54.48 3.06 -80.81
CA LYS A 73 -53.49 1.99 -80.57
C LYS A 73 -52.11 2.56 -80.26
N MET A 74 -51.68 3.61 -80.97
CA MET A 74 -50.41 4.30 -80.71
C MET A 74 -50.41 4.97 -79.33
N ARG A 75 -51.50 5.68 -78.96
CA ARG A 75 -51.64 6.32 -77.64
C ARG A 75 -51.61 5.29 -76.50
N LEU A 76 -52.37 4.21 -76.63
CA LEU A 76 -52.38 3.12 -75.63
C LEU A 76 -51.01 2.43 -75.52
N GLY A 77 -50.28 2.26 -76.63
CA GLY A 77 -48.91 1.76 -76.61
C GLY A 77 -47.97 2.64 -75.78
N LEU A 78 -48.05 3.97 -75.98
CA LEU A 78 -47.27 4.94 -75.19
C LEU A 78 -47.64 4.91 -73.71
N ASP A 79 -48.93 4.85 -73.37
CA ASP A 79 -49.39 4.78 -71.97
C ASP A 79 -48.88 3.51 -71.27
N VAL A 80 -48.88 2.36 -71.96
CA VAL A 80 -48.33 1.11 -71.44
C VAL A 80 -46.83 1.24 -71.17
N ASP A 81 -46.07 1.86 -72.08
CA ASP A 81 -44.63 2.09 -71.90
C ASP A 81 -44.33 3.07 -70.76
N ILE A 82 -45.13 4.14 -70.61
CA ILE A 82 -45.05 5.08 -69.49
C ILE A 82 -45.30 4.34 -68.17
N HIS A 83 -46.40 3.59 -68.07
CA HIS A 83 -46.74 2.81 -66.87
C HIS A 83 -45.64 1.80 -66.52
N LYS A 84 -45.06 1.14 -67.53
CA LYS A 84 -43.94 0.20 -67.33
C LYS A 84 -42.70 0.90 -66.79
N LEU A 85 -42.36 2.07 -67.33
CA LEU A 85 -41.23 2.88 -66.87
C LEU A 85 -41.43 3.38 -65.43
N GLU A 86 -42.65 3.83 -65.11
CA GLU A 86 -43.02 4.27 -63.75
C GLU A 86 -42.94 3.10 -62.77
N ALA A 87 -43.50 1.94 -63.10
CA ALA A 87 -43.44 0.74 -62.27
C ALA A 87 -41.98 0.31 -61.99
N GLU A 88 -41.11 0.37 -62.99
CA GLU A 88 -39.67 0.13 -62.79
C GLU A 88 -39.02 1.14 -61.85
N LYS A 89 -39.30 2.45 -62.00
CA LYS A 89 -38.80 3.49 -61.11
C LYS A 89 -39.29 3.27 -59.68
N PHE A 90 -40.57 2.98 -59.49
CA PHE A 90 -41.14 2.65 -58.18
C PHE A 90 -40.50 1.41 -57.56
N LYS A 91 -40.26 0.35 -58.35
CA LYS A 91 -39.59 -0.86 -57.86
C LYS A 91 -38.16 -0.58 -57.42
N LYS A 92 -37.39 0.19 -58.22
CA LYS A 92 -36.03 0.61 -57.86
C LYS A 92 -36.01 1.47 -56.60
N GLY A 93 -36.95 2.42 -56.49
CA GLY A 93 -37.12 3.25 -55.29
C GLY A 93 -37.47 2.44 -54.05
N LYS A 94 -38.42 1.51 -54.16
CA LYS A 94 -38.84 0.61 -53.07
C LYS A 94 -37.68 -0.25 -52.56
N ASN A 95 -36.94 -0.90 -53.47
CA ASN A 95 -35.80 -1.72 -53.08
C ASN A 95 -34.71 -0.91 -52.36
N LYS A 96 -34.48 0.34 -52.77
CA LYS A 96 -33.52 1.23 -52.10
C LYS A 96 -34.00 1.63 -50.69
N ALA A 97 -35.27 1.98 -50.55
CA ALA A 97 -35.86 2.30 -49.25
C ALA A 97 -35.83 1.11 -48.29
N GLU A 98 -36.07 -0.10 -48.79
CA GLU A 98 -35.99 -1.33 -48.01
C GLU A 98 -34.55 -1.60 -47.51
N GLN A 99 -33.54 -1.44 -48.38
CA GLN A 99 -32.13 -1.52 -47.98
C GLN A 99 -31.74 -0.47 -46.92
N ASP A 100 -32.27 0.75 -47.04
CA ASP A 100 -31.99 1.81 -46.07
C ASP A 100 -32.69 1.54 -44.73
N LEU A 101 -33.91 0.96 -44.74
CA LEU A 101 -34.59 0.48 -43.54
C LEU A 101 -33.82 -0.64 -42.84
N ASP A 102 -33.29 -1.61 -43.60
CA ASP A 102 -32.47 -2.69 -43.04
C ASP A 102 -31.20 -2.14 -42.36
N LYS A 103 -30.49 -1.21 -43.01
CA LYS A 103 -29.32 -0.54 -42.39
C LYS A 103 -29.68 0.24 -41.13
N ILE A 104 -30.82 0.95 -41.12
CA ILE A 104 -31.28 1.68 -39.93
C ILE A 104 -31.57 0.70 -38.80
N ASN A 105 -32.18 -0.45 -39.09
CA ASN A 105 -32.46 -1.46 -38.09
C ASN A 105 -31.16 -2.10 -37.55
N GLU A 106 -30.19 -2.38 -38.40
CA GLU A 106 -28.85 -2.84 -37.99
C GLU A 106 -28.19 -1.82 -37.06
N GLU A 107 -28.13 -0.54 -37.43
CA GLU A 107 -27.55 0.51 -36.58
C GLU A 107 -28.32 0.68 -35.27
N LYS A 108 -29.66 0.54 -35.27
CA LYS A 108 -30.46 0.55 -34.04
C LYS A 108 -30.04 -0.59 -33.10
N THR A 109 -29.88 -1.81 -33.60
CA THR A 109 -29.41 -2.93 -32.76
C THR A 109 -27.99 -2.71 -32.23
N ARG A 110 -27.13 -2.03 -33.00
CA ARG A 110 -25.78 -1.66 -32.54
C ARG A 110 -25.85 -0.62 -31.43
N VAL A 111 -26.72 0.38 -31.55
CA VAL A 111 -26.96 1.39 -30.48
C VAL A 111 -27.43 0.70 -29.20
N ASP A 112 -28.42 -0.19 -29.28
CA ASP A 112 -28.91 -0.93 -28.11
C ASP A 112 -27.80 -1.77 -27.44
N GLN A 113 -26.89 -2.35 -28.23
CA GLN A 113 -25.73 -3.07 -27.70
C GLN A 113 -24.72 -2.14 -27.00
N TRP A 114 -24.48 -0.96 -27.57
CA TRP A 114 -23.59 0.03 -26.95
C TRP A 114 -24.18 0.62 -25.68
N GLU A 115 -25.48 0.87 -25.65
CA GLU A 115 -26.20 1.32 -24.46
C GLU A 115 -26.07 0.30 -23.32
N LYS A 116 -26.28 -0.98 -23.60
CA LYS A 116 -26.05 -2.06 -22.60
C LYS A 116 -24.60 -2.08 -22.09
N LYS A 117 -23.61 -1.99 -22.98
CA LYS A 117 -22.19 -1.94 -22.58
C LYS A 117 -21.86 -0.72 -21.72
N PHE A 118 -22.48 0.41 -22.02
CA PHE A 118 -22.29 1.64 -21.28
C PHE A 118 -22.89 1.54 -19.87
N GLU A 119 -24.09 0.99 -19.72
CA GLU A 119 -24.68 0.75 -18.41
C GLU A 119 -23.89 -0.29 -17.60
N ASP A 120 -23.40 -1.37 -18.23
CA ASP A 120 -22.50 -2.33 -17.57
C ASP A 120 -21.20 -1.67 -17.09
N ALA A 121 -20.59 -0.82 -17.92
CA ALA A 121 -19.39 -0.08 -17.55
C ALA A 121 -19.65 0.89 -16.39
N ARG A 122 -20.80 1.58 -16.40
CA ARG A 122 -21.25 2.45 -15.31
C ARG A 122 -21.47 1.65 -14.02
N ALA A 123 -22.13 0.50 -14.09
CA ALA A 123 -22.36 -0.36 -12.93
C ALA A 123 -21.04 -0.84 -12.29
N ARG A 124 -20.06 -1.23 -13.13
CA ARG A 124 -18.70 -1.58 -12.68
C ARG A 124 -17.97 -0.39 -12.06
N GLY A 125 -18.08 0.80 -12.66
CA GLY A 125 -17.52 2.03 -12.11
C GLY A 125 -18.06 2.34 -10.72
N ASN A 126 -19.38 2.30 -10.56
CA ASN A 126 -20.05 2.52 -9.28
C ASN A 126 -19.67 1.45 -8.23
N ALA A 127 -19.50 0.20 -8.64
CA ALA A 127 -19.04 -0.86 -7.74
C ALA A 127 -17.62 -0.61 -7.22
N LEU A 128 -16.71 -0.20 -8.11
CA LEU A 128 -15.34 0.17 -7.73
C LEU A 128 -15.30 1.39 -6.80
N GLU A 129 -16.14 2.40 -7.06
CA GLU A 129 -16.25 3.58 -6.20
C GLU A 129 -16.69 3.22 -4.77
N ARG A 130 -17.67 2.31 -4.62
CA ARG A 130 -18.09 1.81 -3.31
C ARG A 130 -16.94 1.07 -2.60
N SER A 131 -16.26 0.16 -3.29
CA SER A 131 -15.12 -0.56 -2.71
C SER A 131 -13.96 0.37 -2.32
N LEU A 132 -13.73 1.44 -3.09
CA LEU A 132 -12.73 2.46 -2.75
C LEU A 132 -13.14 3.23 -1.48
N LEU A 133 -14.42 3.55 -1.32
CA LEU A 133 -14.93 4.22 -0.13
C LEU A 133 -14.83 3.32 1.11
N GLU A 134 -15.20 2.04 0.97
CA GLU A 134 -15.05 1.02 2.02
C GLU A 134 -13.59 0.89 2.46
N TYR A 135 -12.67 0.70 1.51
CA TYR A 135 -11.23 0.64 1.79
C TYR A 135 -10.74 1.91 2.50
N ARG A 136 -11.19 3.09 2.07
CA ARG A 136 -10.80 4.36 2.70
C ARG A 136 -11.29 4.45 4.15
N ASN A 137 -12.51 3.98 4.42
CA ASN A 137 -13.10 3.96 5.77
C ASN A 137 -12.38 2.94 6.66
N GLU A 138 -12.12 1.73 6.17
CA GLU A 138 -11.34 0.71 6.89
C GLU A 138 -9.94 1.20 7.22
N LYS A 139 -9.25 1.81 6.23
CA LYS A 139 -7.93 2.42 6.44
C LYS A 139 -7.96 3.51 7.52
N ALA A 140 -9.01 4.33 7.56
CA ALA A 140 -9.18 5.33 8.61
C ALA A 140 -9.40 4.69 9.99
N GLY A 141 -10.23 3.64 10.06
CA GLY A 141 -10.45 2.87 11.29
C GLY A 141 -9.18 2.20 11.81
N LEU A 142 -8.38 1.59 10.92
CA LEU A 142 -7.09 1.01 11.27
C LEU A 142 -6.11 2.05 11.79
N LYS A 143 -6.04 3.23 11.15
CA LYS A 143 -5.22 4.35 11.65
C LYS A 143 -5.61 4.79 13.06
N ALA A 144 -6.91 4.86 13.35
CA ALA A 144 -7.39 5.21 14.69
C ALA A 144 -6.96 4.17 15.74
N ARG A 145 -7.08 2.87 15.42
CA ARG A 145 -6.64 1.78 16.30
C ARG A 145 -5.13 1.80 16.55
N VAL A 146 -4.34 2.06 15.51
CA VAL A 146 -2.88 2.21 15.67
C VAL A 146 -2.56 3.36 16.64
N ALA A 147 -3.19 4.52 16.49
CA ALA A 147 -2.98 5.64 17.40
C ALA A 147 -3.39 5.34 18.86
N GLU A 148 -4.42 4.52 19.08
CA GLU A 148 -4.81 4.06 20.42
C GLU A 148 -3.78 3.07 21.01
N LEU A 149 -3.30 2.13 20.20
CA LEU A 149 -2.24 1.20 20.59
C LEU A 149 -0.94 1.91 20.93
N GLU A 150 -0.53 2.91 20.15
CA GLU A 150 0.65 3.74 20.44
C GLU A 150 0.53 4.48 21.78
N LYS A 151 -0.64 5.06 22.07
CA LYS A 151 -0.92 5.72 23.35
C LYS A 151 -0.84 4.74 24.52
N SER A 152 -1.47 3.57 24.40
CA SER A 152 -1.44 2.55 25.46
C SER A 152 -0.04 1.98 25.69
N LEU A 153 0.73 1.76 24.62
CA LEU A 153 2.12 1.32 24.70
C LEU A 153 2.98 2.36 25.41
N HIS A 154 2.84 3.64 25.05
CA HIS A 154 3.56 4.71 25.72
C HIS A 154 3.24 4.77 27.22
N LEU A 155 1.96 4.66 27.59
CA LEU A 155 1.52 4.60 28.99
C LEU A 155 2.12 3.40 29.73
N TYR A 156 2.11 2.21 29.10
CA TYR A 156 2.69 1.01 29.69
C TYR A 156 4.20 1.16 29.91
N CYS A 157 4.94 1.61 28.90
CA CYS A 157 6.39 1.85 29.00
C CYS A 157 6.72 2.87 30.08
N SER A 158 5.97 3.98 30.13
CA SER A 158 6.12 4.99 31.18
C SER A 158 5.90 4.39 32.56
N ARG A 159 4.79 3.66 32.75
CA ARG A 159 4.45 3.03 34.04
C ARG A 159 5.50 2.00 34.46
N LYS A 160 5.97 1.17 33.52
CA LYS A 160 7.02 0.18 33.76
C LYS A 160 8.29 0.86 34.27
N SER A 161 8.74 1.90 33.57
CA SER A 161 9.91 2.68 33.98
C SER A 161 9.71 3.33 35.36
N THR A 162 8.53 3.88 35.65
CA THR A 162 8.23 4.45 36.98
C THR A 162 8.31 3.41 38.11
N ILE A 163 7.85 2.19 37.87
CA ILE A 163 7.92 1.10 38.86
C ILE A 163 9.37 0.68 39.11
N GLU A 164 10.15 0.51 38.04
CA GLU A 164 11.58 0.16 38.13
C GLU A 164 12.37 1.26 38.88
N LEU A 165 12.14 2.53 38.53
CA LEU A 165 12.77 3.66 39.22
C LEU A 165 12.37 3.73 40.70
N ARG A 166 11.10 3.52 41.03
CA ARG A 166 10.64 3.49 42.43
C ARG A 166 11.32 2.37 43.22
N ALA A 167 11.44 1.18 42.65
CA ALA A 167 12.14 0.07 43.30
C ALA A 167 13.62 0.38 43.54
N SER A 168 14.28 1.01 42.56
CA SER A 168 15.68 1.45 42.73
C SER A 168 15.83 2.54 43.78
N LEU A 169 14.89 3.49 43.86
CA LEU A 169 14.88 4.56 44.86
C LEU A 169 14.74 3.99 46.27
N SER A 170 13.77 3.09 46.49
CA SER A 170 13.63 2.42 47.79
C SER A 170 14.87 1.61 48.18
N LYS A 171 15.60 1.07 47.19
CA LYS A 171 16.87 0.38 47.47
C LYS A 171 17.98 1.35 47.88
N ILE A 172 18.03 2.54 47.29
CA ILE A 172 18.98 3.60 47.67
C ILE A 172 18.68 4.05 49.10
N GLU A 173 17.42 4.35 49.43
CA GLU A 173 17.02 4.77 50.78
C GLU A 173 17.41 3.71 51.85
N GLU A 174 17.25 2.42 51.54
CA GLU A 174 17.69 1.33 52.44
C GLU A 174 19.22 1.33 52.66
N LEU A 175 20.00 1.59 51.61
CA LEU A 175 21.46 1.65 51.70
C LEU A 175 21.95 2.91 52.42
N GLU A 176 21.29 4.05 52.22
CA GLU A 176 21.57 5.28 52.95
C GLU A 176 21.34 5.09 54.46
N GLY A 177 20.27 4.40 54.86
CA GLY A 177 20.05 4.06 56.27
C GLY A 177 21.18 3.20 56.87
N LYS A 178 21.63 2.17 56.12
CA LYS A 178 22.76 1.33 56.54
C LYS A 178 24.08 2.09 56.63
N ILE A 179 24.32 3.03 55.72
CA ILE A 179 25.49 3.91 55.77
C ILE A 179 25.45 4.76 57.04
N GLY A 180 24.30 5.35 57.36
CA GLY A 180 24.12 6.11 58.60
C GLY A 180 24.42 5.30 59.87
N GLU A 181 23.92 4.06 59.97
CA GLU A 181 24.24 3.17 61.09
C GLU A 181 25.75 2.88 61.21
N LEU A 182 26.43 2.69 60.08
CA LEU A 182 27.88 2.45 60.06
C LEU A 182 28.68 3.72 60.41
N GLU A 183 28.22 4.90 59.99
CA GLU A 183 28.82 6.18 60.35
C GLU A 183 28.75 6.43 61.86
N ASP A 184 27.59 6.18 62.48
CA ASP A 184 27.41 6.28 63.94
C ASP A 184 28.33 5.29 64.68
N ALA A 185 28.43 4.05 64.21
CA ALA A 185 29.33 3.04 64.77
C ALA A 185 30.81 3.44 64.62
N LEU A 186 31.19 4.01 63.48
CA LEU A 186 32.53 4.51 63.21
C LEU A 186 32.88 5.65 64.17
N GLN A 187 32.00 6.65 64.32
CA GLN A 187 32.20 7.75 65.28
C GLN A 187 32.37 7.24 66.72
N SER A 188 31.56 6.26 67.12
CA SER A 188 31.69 5.61 68.43
C SER A 188 33.06 4.95 68.59
N SER A 189 33.54 4.24 67.56
CA SER A 189 34.84 3.58 67.57
C SER A 189 36.00 4.59 67.61
N GLU A 190 35.91 5.71 66.89
CA GLU A 190 36.92 6.77 66.92
C GLU A 190 37.04 7.39 68.31
N LEU A 191 35.91 7.64 69.00
CA LEU A 191 35.93 8.16 70.37
C LEU A 191 36.62 7.18 71.32
N ARG A 192 36.40 5.88 71.16
CA ARG A 192 37.07 4.83 71.96
C ARG A 192 38.57 4.79 71.68
N VAL A 193 38.98 4.90 70.41
CA VAL A 193 40.40 4.93 70.04
C VAL A 193 41.08 6.16 70.65
N LYS A 194 40.51 7.35 70.50
CA LYS A 194 41.03 8.58 71.12
C LYS A 194 41.18 8.47 72.64
N LEU A 195 40.25 7.79 73.31
CA LEU A 195 40.33 7.55 74.75
C LEU A 195 41.50 6.61 75.10
N LEU A 196 41.65 5.52 74.34
CA LEU A 196 42.74 4.55 74.54
C LEU A 196 44.11 5.16 74.25
N GLU A 197 44.24 5.99 73.22
CA GLU A 197 45.47 6.72 72.89
C GLU A 197 45.93 7.59 74.07
N ARG A 198 45.02 8.40 74.64
CA ARG A 198 45.31 9.20 75.85
C ARG A 198 45.72 8.34 77.04
N SER A 199 45.05 7.22 77.27
CA SER A 199 45.43 6.32 78.35
C SER A 199 46.80 5.69 78.12
N ASN A 200 47.14 5.37 76.88
CA ASN A 200 48.43 4.78 76.53
C ASN A 200 49.58 5.78 76.71
N GLU A 201 49.38 7.04 76.32
CA GLU A 201 50.32 8.15 76.61
C GLU A 201 50.61 8.25 78.11
N GLN A 202 49.57 8.22 78.94
CA GLN A 202 49.72 8.23 80.41
C GLN A 202 50.52 7.04 80.93
N TRP A 203 50.22 5.82 80.46
CA TRP A 203 50.98 4.63 80.85
C TRP A 203 52.45 4.70 80.42
N GLN A 204 52.71 5.26 79.24
CA GLN A 204 54.07 5.43 78.73
C GLN A 204 54.88 6.41 79.59
N GLU A 205 54.28 7.53 80.00
CA GLU A 205 54.90 8.46 80.95
C GLU A 205 55.20 7.81 82.31
N GLN A 206 54.24 7.07 82.86
CA GLN A 206 54.41 6.34 84.12
C GLN A 206 55.53 5.30 84.04
N PHE A 207 55.61 4.61 82.91
CA PHE A 207 56.68 3.65 82.65
C PHE A 207 58.05 4.32 82.57
N HIS A 208 58.18 5.44 81.85
CA HIS A 208 59.42 6.21 81.78
C HIS A 208 59.85 6.77 83.14
N HIS A 209 58.90 7.26 83.93
CA HIS A 209 59.16 7.70 85.29
C HIS A 209 59.71 6.57 86.16
N SER A 210 59.01 5.42 86.16
CA SER A 210 59.43 4.23 86.92
C SER A 210 60.80 3.71 86.46
N GLN A 211 61.06 3.71 85.16
CA GLN A 211 62.36 3.31 84.61
C GLN A 211 63.48 4.26 85.05
N SER A 212 63.20 5.56 85.12
CA SER A 212 64.17 6.56 85.61
C SER A 212 64.50 6.35 87.09
N GLN A 213 63.49 6.05 87.91
CA GLN A 213 63.71 5.71 89.32
C GLN A 213 64.57 4.46 89.49
N ILE A 214 64.34 3.44 88.67
CA ILE A 214 65.17 2.22 88.70
C ILE A 214 66.61 2.57 88.36
N ARG A 215 66.86 3.34 87.29
CA ARG A 215 68.22 3.78 86.91
C ARG A 215 68.92 4.58 88.01
N GLU A 216 68.20 5.45 88.71
CA GLU A 216 68.74 6.22 89.83
C GLU A 216 69.12 5.31 91.01
N ARG A 217 68.24 4.35 91.36
CA ARG A 217 68.54 3.36 92.39
C ARG A 217 69.71 2.46 92.01
N ASP A 218 69.79 2.02 90.76
CA ASP A 218 70.89 1.21 90.24
C ASP A 218 72.21 2.00 90.30
N TYR A 219 72.18 3.30 90.00
CA TYR A 219 73.34 4.18 90.16
C TYR A 219 73.79 4.29 91.63
N ILE A 220 72.86 4.58 92.55
CA ILE A 220 73.17 4.68 93.99
C ILE A 220 73.67 3.33 94.54
N MET A 221 73.06 2.22 94.13
CA MET A 221 73.48 0.88 94.52
C MET A 221 74.87 0.57 93.99
N GLY A 222 75.15 0.87 92.73
CA GLY A 222 76.48 0.72 92.14
C GLY A 222 77.55 1.55 92.86
N GLU A 223 77.24 2.79 93.24
CA GLU A 223 78.14 3.63 94.04
C GLU A 223 78.39 3.01 95.44
N ALA A 224 77.34 2.59 96.13
CA ALA A 224 77.47 1.92 97.43
C ALA A 224 78.27 0.62 97.34
N GLU A 225 78.09 -0.17 96.27
CA GLU A 225 78.89 -1.37 95.99
C GLU A 225 80.36 -1.02 95.78
N THR A 226 80.67 0.04 95.03
CA THR A 226 82.07 0.50 94.87
C THR A 226 82.68 0.92 96.20
N GLN A 227 81.97 1.68 97.03
CA GLN A 227 82.44 2.08 98.36
C GLN A 227 82.67 0.86 99.28
N VAL A 228 81.76 -0.11 99.27
CA VAL A 228 81.91 -1.36 100.03
C VAL A 228 83.14 -2.13 99.55
N ARG A 229 83.36 -2.22 98.24
CA ARG A 229 84.54 -2.88 97.64
C ARG A 229 85.84 -2.19 98.07
N GLU A 230 85.89 -0.85 98.03
CA GLU A 230 87.04 -0.08 98.50
C GLU A 230 87.35 -0.33 99.98
N VAL A 231 86.35 -0.28 100.86
CA VAL A 231 86.53 -0.56 102.29
C VAL A 231 86.99 -2.00 102.51
N ALA A 232 86.44 -2.96 101.76
CA ALA A 232 86.83 -4.36 101.82
C ALA A 232 88.30 -4.55 101.40
N ASP A 233 88.74 -3.91 100.32
CA ASP A 233 90.14 -3.91 99.87
C ASP A 233 91.10 -3.31 100.91
N HIS A 234 90.71 -2.20 101.55
CA HIS A 234 91.49 -1.58 102.62
C HIS A 234 91.59 -2.51 103.85
N GLN A 235 90.48 -3.13 104.27
CA GLN A 235 90.46 -4.09 105.36
C GLN A 235 91.31 -5.32 105.06
N GLN A 236 91.28 -5.82 103.82
CA GLN A 236 92.11 -6.94 103.38
C GLN A 236 93.59 -6.57 103.41
N THR A 237 93.95 -5.36 102.99
CA THR A 237 95.32 -4.83 103.07
C THR A 237 95.80 -4.74 104.53
N LEU A 238 94.96 -4.19 105.43
CA LEU A 238 95.25 -4.14 106.87
C LEU A 238 95.40 -5.53 107.50
N ALA A 239 94.62 -6.51 107.06
CA ALA A 239 94.75 -7.89 107.52
C ALA A 239 96.11 -8.51 107.14
N VAL A 240 96.62 -8.22 105.94
CA VAL A 240 97.98 -8.64 105.52
C VAL A 240 99.04 -7.99 106.42
N TYR A 241 98.95 -6.68 106.70
CA TYR A 241 99.86 -6.02 107.64
C TYR A 241 99.76 -6.59 109.05
N ALA A 242 98.55 -6.91 109.51
CA ALA A 242 98.33 -7.50 110.81
C ALA A 242 98.98 -8.90 110.91
N ASP A 243 98.94 -9.69 109.85
CA ASP A 243 99.67 -10.97 109.77
C ASP A 243 101.19 -10.78 109.86
N ILE A 244 101.74 -9.80 109.13
CA ILE A 244 103.18 -9.46 109.18
C ILE A 244 103.60 -9.00 110.59
N LEU A 245 102.82 -8.10 111.21
CA LEU A 245 103.13 -7.56 112.54
C LEU A 245 102.93 -8.60 113.66
N SER A 246 101.98 -9.52 113.50
CA SER A 246 101.77 -10.63 114.44
C SER A 246 102.98 -11.56 114.53
N LEU A 247 103.76 -11.70 113.44
CA LEU A 247 105.04 -12.42 113.45
C LEU A 247 106.16 -11.65 114.17
N LYS A 248 106.10 -10.32 114.17
CA LYS A 248 107.16 -9.44 114.68
C LYS A 248 107.05 -9.13 116.17
N PHE A 249 105.83 -9.00 116.70
CA PHE A 249 105.57 -8.59 118.09
C PHE A 249 105.05 -9.74 118.96
N GLY A 250 105.83 -10.82 119.02
CA GLY A 250 105.60 -12.00 119.84
C GLY A 250 105.42 -11.69 121.34
N SER A 251 104.66 -12.55 122.01
CA SER A 251 103.94 -12.36 123.29
C SER A 251 104.80 -12.24 124.56
N GLU A 252 105.77 -11.33 124.60
CA GLU A 252 106.74 -11.23 125.72
C GLU A 252 106.45 -10.08 126.71
N SER A 253 105.42 -9.25 126.50
CA SER A 253 105.03 -8.16 127.40
C SER A 253 103.51 -8.02 127.51
N SER A 254 102.99 -7.54 128.66
CA SER A 254 101.55 -7.26 128.86
C SER A 254 100.97 -6.34 127.76
N ARG A 255 101.76 -5.36 127.31
CA ARG A 255 101.40 -4.47 126.20
C ARG A 255 101.38 -5.17 124.82
N GLY A 256 102.16 -6.25 124.67
CA GLY A 256 102.18 -7.09 123.46
C GLY A 256 100.97 -8.03 123.35
N GLN A 257 100.38 -8.45 124.48
CA GLN A 257 99.17 -9.26 124.50
C GLN A 257 97.94 -8.46 124.00
N ASP A 258 97.80 -7.21 124.43
CA ASP A 258 96.76 -6.30 123.93
C ASP A 258 96.89 -6.04 122.42
N LEU A 259 98.13 -5.85 121.94
CA LEU A 259 98.41 -5.67 120.52
C LEU A 259 98.06 -6.93 119.71
N ALA A 260 98.44 -8.11 120.18
CA ALA A 260 98.12 -9.38 119.51
C ALA A 260 96.60 -9.62 119.42
N TRP A 261 95.84 -9.21 120.44
CA TRP A 261 94.37 -9.29 120.41
C TRP A 261 93.76 -8.34 119.35
N LEU A 262 94.27 -7.11 119.24
CA LEU A 262 93.84 -6.17 118.20
C LEU A 262 94.16 -6.70 116.79
N LEU A 263 95.36 -7.25 116.57
CA LEU A 263 95.74 -7.81 115.27
C LEU A 263 94.88 -9.01 114.86
N ARG A 264 94.51 -9.89 115.81
CA ARG A 264 93.54 -10.98 115.55
C ARG A 264 92.16 -10.47 115.14
N LYS A 265 91.69 -9.36 115.75
CA LYS A 265 90.44 -8.72 115.33
C LYS A 265 90.51 -8.17 113.91
N VAL A 266 91.61 -7.47 113.57
CA VAL A 266 91.84 -6.95 112.21
C VAL A 266 91.84 -8.08 111.18
N LYS A 267 92.53 -9.20 111.48
CA LYS A 267 92.52 -10.39 110.61
C LYS A 267 91.13 -11.00 110.43
N ALA A 268 90.36 -11.12 111.52
CA ALA A 268 88.98 -11.63 111.46
C ALA A 268 88.06 -10.71 110.63
N LEU A 269 88.27 -9.39 110.68
CA LEU A 269 87.56 -8.44 109.84
C LEU A 269 87.93 -8.61 108.37
N GLY A 270 89.21 -8.78 108.02
CA GLY A 270 89.64 -9.05 106.63
C GLY A 270 89.03 -10.32 106.03
N ILE A 271 88.97 -11.42 106.79
CA ILE A 271 88.32 -12.67 106.32
C ILE A 271 86.84 -12.45 106.02
N LYS A 272 86.15 -11.65 106.84
CA LYS A 272 84.74 -11.29 106.61
C LYS A 272 84.54 -10.34 105.44
N ALA A 273 85.54 -9.49 105.15
CA ALA A 273 85.50 -8.55 104.03
C ALA A 273 85.75 -9.22 102.66
N LYS A 274 86.42 -10.38 102.64
CA LYS A 274 86.82 -11.09 101.41
C LYS A 274 85.70 -11.37 100.39
N PRO A 275 84.43 -11.69 100.76
CA PRO A 275 83.35 -11.88 99.79
C PRO A 275 82.92 -10.60 99.05
N TYR A 276 83.39 -9.44 99.50
CA TYR A 276 82.99 -8.12 99.00
C TYR A 276 84.05 -7.48 98.08
N ILE A 277 85.08 -8.22 97.70
CA ILE A 277 86.12 -7.85 96.72
C ILE A 277 85.73 -8.43 95.36
#